data_AF-A0A7J7W796-F1
#
_entry.id   AF-A0A7J7W796-F1
#
_cell.length_a   1.000
_cell.length_b   1.000
_cell.length_c   1.000
_cell.angle_alpha   90.00
_cell.angle_beta   90.00
_cell.angle_gamma   90.00
#
_symmetry.space_group_name_H-M   'P 1'
#
loop_
_entity.id
_entity.type
_entity.pdbx_description
1 polymer ?
#
loop_
_entity_poly.entity_id
_entity_poly.type
_entity_poly.pdbx_seq_one_letter_code
_entity_poly.pdbx_strand_id
1 'polypeptide(L)'
;MGGPVSLGLACWWQQRFGRQGEPGKMVPYLGPSSGSCLVKPEVLRHPERFSLIYSQHPFIVPGGRFLEFYYWDSYWVMEGLLLSEMPETVKGMLQNFLNLVQTYGHVPNGARVYYLQRSQPPLLTLMMDRYVTHTNDIAFLRDNIGTLALELDFWTENRNISVSLGEKSYVLNRYYVPYGGPSCLKAVHGGG
;
A
#
# COMPACT_ATOMS: atom_id res chain seq x y z
N MET A 1 -12.04 31.15 -16.02
CA MET A 1 -12.48 30.08 -16.94
C MET A 1 -11.85 28.78 -16.48
N GLY A 2 -12.52 28.02 -15.61
CA GLY A 2 -12.08 26.70 -15.17
C GLY A 2 -13.08 25.67 -15.69
N GLY A 3 -12.65 24.83 -16.63
CA GLY A 3 -13.52 23.87 -17.31
C GLY A 3 -13.72 22.55 -16.53
N PRO A 4 -14.75 21.76 -16.88
CA PRO A 4 -15.13 20.54 -16.18
C PRO A 4 -14.30 19.35 -16.67
N VAL A 5 -13.17 19.08 -16.01
CA VAL A 5 -12.34 17.90 -16.30
C VAL A 5 -12.46 16.83 -15.20
N SER A 6 -12.97 17.18 -14.01
CA SER A 6 -13.03 16.26 -12.85
C SER A 6 -14.11 15.18 -12.94
N LEU A 7 -15.29 15.49 -13.51
CA LEU A 7 -16.43 14.57 -13.58
C LEU A 7 -16.19 13.35 -14.51
N GLY A 8 -15.34 13.50 -15.54
CA GLY A 8 -15.08 12.42 -16.50
C GLY A 8 -14.21 11.29 -15.93
N LEU A 9 -13.21 11.62 -15.13
CA LEU A 9 -12.29 10.65 -14.52
C LEU A 9 -12.94 9.85 -13.40
N ALA A 10 -13.75 10.50 -12.55
CA ALA A 10 -14.49 9.82 -11.47
C ALA A 10 -15.50 8.81 -12.02
N CYS A 11 -16.24 9.17 -13.08
CA CYS A 11 -17.23 8.29 -13.71
C CYS A 11 -16.59 7.11 -14.48
N TRP A 12 -15.44 7.34 -15.12
CA TRP A 12 -14.65 6.28 -15.77
C TRP A 12 -14.12 5.24 -14.77
N TRP A 13 -13.70 5.70 -13.58
CA TRP A 13 -13.19 4.85 -12.51
C TRP A 13 -14.28 3.91 -11.96
N GLN A 14 -15.48 4.42 -11.71
CA GLN A 14 -16.62 3.63 -11.22
C GLN A 14 -17.09 2.55 -12.22
N GLN A 15 -16.98 2.81 -13.53
CA GLN A 15 -17.32 1.84 -14.58
C GLN A 15 -16.26 0.73 -14.77
N ARG A 16 -14.98 1.01 -14.50
CA ARG A 16 -13.87 0.06 -14.73
C ARG A 16 -13.82 -1.07 -13.67
N PHE A 17 -14.23 -0.80 -12.44
CA PHE A 17 -14.07 -1.72 -11.30
C PHE A 17 -15.38 -2.37 -10.79
N GLY A 18 -16.54 -1.99 -11.33
CA GLY A 18 -17.87 -2.45 -10.86
C GLY A 18 -18.39 -3.79 -11.40
N ARG A 19 -17.56 -4.71 -11.94
CA ARG A 19 -18.07 -6.02 -12.43
C ARG A 19 -17.88 -7.16 -11.44
N GLN A 20 -19.01 -7.83 -11.20
CA GLN A 20 -19.32 -8.85 -10.19
C GLN A 20 -18.42 -10.10 -10.24
N GLY A 21 -18.18 -10.71 -9.08
CA GLY A 21 -17.45 -11.98 -8.92
C GLY A 21 -18.32 -13.07 -8.29
N GLU A 22 -18.25 -14.25 -8.90
CA GLU A 22 -18.91 -15.52 -8.55
C GLU A 22 -18.64 -16.04 -7.13
N PRO A 23 -19.57 -16.80 -6.51
CA PRO A 23 -19.40 -17.36 -5.17
C PRO A 23 -18.42 -18.54 -5.18
N GLY A 24 -17.33 -18.43 -4.40
CA GLY A 24 -16.43 -19.56 -4.12
C GLY A 24 -14.92 -19.26 -4.15
N LYS A 25 -14.49 -18.04 -4.47
CA LYS A 25 -13.06 -17.68 -4.45
C LYS A 25 -12.69 -16.90 -3.18
N MET A 26 -11.53 -17.23 -2.58
CA MET A 26 -10.87 -16.41 -1.56
C MET A 26 -10.60 -15.02 -2.16
N VAL A 27 -11.49 -14.07 -1.91
CA VAL A 27 -11.46 -12.72 -2.51
C VAL A 27 -11.83 -11.71 -1.42
N PRO A 28 -11.15 -10.55 -1.34
CA PRO A 28 -11.63 -9.40 -0.60
C PRO A 28 -13.04 -9.07 -1.07
N TYR A 29 -14.04 -9.17 -0.20
CA TYR A 29 -15.40 -8.92 -0.66
C TYR A 29 -15.57 -7.42 -0.90
N LEU A 30 -16.24 -7.07 -1.99
CA LEU A 30 -16.55 -5.68 -2.31
C LEU A 30 -17.48 -5.14 -1.22
N GLY A 31 -17.09 -4.00 -0.62
CA GLY A 31 -17.95 -3.29 0.32
C GLY A 31 -19.26 -2.85 -0.36
N PRO A 32 -20.37 -2.71 0.40
CA PRO A 32 -21.72 -2.54 -0.19
C PRO A 32 -21.93 -1.30 -1.07
N SER A 33 -21.01 -0.33 -1.10
CA SER A 33 -21.30 0.99 -1.67
C SER A 33 -20.14 1.72 -2.40
N SER A 34 -18.90 1.20 -2.47
CA SER A 34 -17.77 2.06 -2.89
C SER A 34 -16.63 1.42 -3.70
N GLY A 35 -16.79 0.19 -4.22
CA GLY A 35 -15.72 -0.46 -5.00
C GLY A 35 -14.44 -0.75 -4.19
N SER A 36 -14.52 -0.66 -2.86
CA SER A 36 -13.44 -0.94 -1.93
C SER A 36 -13.46 -2.39 -1.44
N CYS A 37 -12.27 -2.91 -1.15
CA CYS A 37 -12.04 -4.26 -0.70
C CYS A 37 -11.86 -4.31 0.82
N LEU A 38 -12.53 -5.26 1.47
CA LEU A 38 -12.35 -5.57 2.89
C LEU A 38 -11.77 -6.97 3.08
N VAL A 39 -10.85 -7.12 4.03
CA VAL A 39 -10.33 -8.44 4.42
C VAL A 39 -11.36 -9.14 5.30
N LYS A 40 -11.61 -10.43 5.03
CA LYS A 40 -12.50 -11.24 5.84
C LYS A 40 -11.98 -11.35 7.29
N PRO A 41 -12.84 -11.25 8.32
CA PRO A 41 -12.42 -11.42 9.73
C PRO A 41 -11.76 -12.76 10.06
N GLU A 42 -11.97 -13.80 9.24
CA GLU A 42 -11.30 -15.09 9.37
C GLU A 42 -9.77 -15.00 9.24
N VAL A 43 -9.27 -14.04 8.46
CA VAL A 43 -7.84 -13.81 8.29
C VAL A 43 -7.20 -13.33 9.59
N LEU A 44 -7.93 -12.53 10.37
CA LEU A 44 -7.49 -12.10 11.70
C LEU A 44 -7.52 -13.25 12.71
N ARG A 45 -8.53 -14.13 12.65
CA ARG A 45 -8.70 -15.24 13.61
C ARG A 45 -7.73 -16.40 13.38
N HIS A 46 -7.35 -16.64 12.12
CA HIS A 46 -6.51 -17.78 11.73
C HIS A 46 -5.41 -17.36 10.75
N PRO A 47 -4.52 -16.42 11.13
CA PRO A 47 -3.50 -15.88 10.23
C PRO A 47 -2.58 -16.95 9.64
N GLU A 48 -2.39 -18.07 10.34
CA GLU A 48 -1.57 -19.21 9.87
C GLU A 48 -2.14 -19.92 8.63
N ARG A 49 -3.42 -19.73 8.34
CA ARG A 49 -4.10 -20.35 7.18
C ARG A 49 -4.09 -19.48 5.94
N PHE A 50 -3.63 -18.23 6.04
CA PHE A 50 -3.71 -17.26 4.97
C PHE A 50 -2.35 -16.61 4.70
N SER A 51 -2.08 -16.38 3.42
CA SER A 51 -0.93 -15.55 3.03
C SER A 51 -1.23 -14.06 3.06
N LEU A 52 -2.51 -13.67 3.12
CA LEU A 52 -2.95 -12.27 3.14
C LEU A 52 -2.82 -11.70 4.55
N ILE A 53 -2.25 -10.49 4.67
CA ILE A 53 -2.16 -9.75 5.93
C ILE A 53 -3.51 -9.06 6.18
N TYR A 54 -4.00 -9.17 7.41
CA TYR A 54 -5.24 -8.54 7.80
C TYR A 54 -5.14 -7.00 7.79
N SER A 55 -6.22 -6.35 7.40
CA SER A 55 -6.33 -4.90 7.27
C SER A 55 -7.67 -4.46 7.86
N GLN A 56 -7.66 -3.48 8.76
CA GLN A 56 -8.85 -3.04 9.48
C GLN A 56 -9.76 -2.16 8.62
N HIS A 57 -9.17 -1.29 7.80
CA HIS A 57 -9.91 -0.37 6.94
C HIS A 57 -10.03 -0.90 5.51
N PRO A 58 -11.08 -0.50 4.76
CA PRO A 58 -11.17 -0.80 3.34
C PRO A 58 -9.96 -0.27 2.56
N PHE A 59 -9.58 -0.98 1.50
CA PHE A 59 -8.51 -0.56 0.59
C PHE A 59 -8.94 -0.79 -0.86
N ILE A 60 -8.24 -0.13 -1.78
CA ILE A 60 -8.45 -0.32 -3.21
C ILE A 60 -7.36 -1.21 -3.78
N VAL A 61 -7.73 -2.12 -4.69
CA VAL A 61 -6.78 -2.97 -5.43
C VAL A 61 -6.66 -2.51 -6.88
N PRO A 62 -5.50 -2.70 -7.55
CA PRO A 62 -5.32 -2.36 -8.97
C PRO A 62 -6.24 -3.11 -9.95
N GLY A 63 -6.97 -4.11 -9.47
CA GLY A 63 -7.92 -4.93 -10.24
C GLY A 63 -7.30 -6.19 -10.85
N GLY A 64 -8.16 -7.08 -11.38
CA GLY A 64 -7.74 -8.31 -12.04
C GLY A 64 -7.45 -9.46 -11.06
N ARG A 65 -6.24 -10.04 -11.13
CA ARG A 65 -5.83 -11.19 -10.29
C ARG A 65 -5.29 -10.79 -8.92
N PHE A 66 -5.12 -9.50 -8.67
CA PHE A 66 -4.54 -8.98 -7.44
C PHE A 66 -5.63 -8.78 -6.39
N LEU A 67 -5.39 -9.32 -5.21
CA LEU A 67 -6.35 -9.38 -4.09
C LEU A 67 -5.81 -8.65 -2.85
N GLU A 68 -4.71 -7.93 -3.03
CA GLU A 68 -3.96 -7.23 -2.00
C GLU A 68 -3.65 -5.81 -2.49
N PHE A 69 -3.51 -4.88 -1.55
CA PHE A 69 -2.95 -3.58 -1.88
C PHE A 69 -1.43 -3.70 -2.08
N TYR A 70 -0.92 -2.94 -3.04
CA TYR A 70 0.51 -2.78 -3.32
C TYR A 70 0.92 -1.37 -2.93
N TYR A 71 2.10 -1.22 -2.31
CA TYR A 71 2.48 0.02 -1.65
C TYR A 71 2.59 1.18 -2.63
N TRP A 72 3.41 1.08 -3.67
CA TRP A 72 3.61 2.18 -4.63
C TRP A 72 2.38 2.43 -5.52
N ASP A 73 1.64 1.39 -5.91
CA ASP A 73 0.41 1.52 -6.71
C ASP A 73 -0.64 2.34 -5.94
N SER A 74 -0.68 2.15 -4.62
CA SER A 74 -1.63 2.84 -3.75
C SER A 74 -1.43 4.35 -3.72
N TYR A 75 -0.23 4.87 -4.04
CA TYR A 75 0.01 6.31 -4.14
C TYR A 75 -0.85 6.92 -5.25
N TRP A 76 -0.78 6.33 -6.45
CA TRP A 76 -1.55 6.80 -7.60
C TRP A 76 -3.05 6.62 -7.42
N VAL A 77 -3.44 5.55 -6.72
CA VAL A 77 -4.84 5.33 -6.37
C VAL A 77 -5.34 6.40 -5.39
N MET A 78 -4.56 6.72 -4.36
CA MET A 78 -4.90 7.78 -3.41
C MET A 78 -5.05 9.14 -4.08
N GLU A 79 -4.16 9.50 -5.00
CA GLU A 79 -4.30 10.73 -5.80
C GLU A 79 -5.65 10.77 -6.54
N GLY A 80 -6.04 9.66 -7.18
CA GLY A 80 -7.34 9.55 -7.85
C GLY A 80 -8.53 9.65 -6.89
N LEU A 81 -8.42 9.08 -5.69
CA LEU A 81 -9.46 9.16 -4.65
C LEU A 81 -9.61 10.58 -4.09
N LEU A 82 -8.50 11.31 -3.87
CA LEU A 82 -8.54 12.71 -3.46
C LEU A 82 -9.18 13.59 -4.53
N LEU A 83 -8.88 13.35 -5.82
CA LEU A 83 -9.53 14.04 -6.94
C LEU A 83 -11.03 13.69 -7.07
N SER A 84 -11.45 12.55 -6.55
CA SER A 84 -12.83 12.08 -6.54
C SER A 84 -13.58 12.44 -5.24
N GLU A 85 -13.02 13.32 -4.41
CA GLU A 85 -13.59 13.76 -3.13
C GLU A 85 -13.85 12.61 -2.14
N MET A 86 -12.96 11.61 -2.10
CA MET A 86 -13.02 10.46 -1.19
C MET A 86 -11.90 10.45 -0.12
N PRO A 87 -11.67 11.53 0.65
CA PRO A 87 -10.57 11.61 1.60
C PRO A 87 -10.68 10.61 2.75
N GLU A 88 -11.88 10.21 3.16
CA GLU A 88 -12.06 9.20 4.23
C GLU A 88 -11.56 7.81 3.83
N THR A 89 -11.70 7.46 2.55
CA THR A 89 -11.14 6.18 2.04
C THR A 89 -9.62 6.24 2.06
N VAL A 90 -9.05 7.39 1.68
CA VAL A 90 -7.61 7.64 1.73
C VAL A 90 -7.08 7.56 3.16
N LYS A 91 -7.78 8.18 4.13
CA LYS A 91 -7.45 8.10 5.55
C LYS A 91 -7.40 6.65 6.04
N GLY A 92 -8.41 5.85 5.69
CA GLY A 92 -8.43 4.42 6.01
C GLY A 92 -7.25 3.64 5.41
N MET A 93 -6.91 3.91 4.15
CA MET A 93 -5.73 3.31 3.50
C MET A 93 -4.42 3.70 4.20
N LEU A 94 -4.26 4.97 4.58
CA LEU A 94 -3.12 5.45 5.36
C LEU A 94 -3.02 4.76 6.73
N GLN A 95 -4.15 4.61 7.43
CA GLN A 95 -4.21 3.89 8.71
C GLN A 95 -3.75 2.43 8.57
N ASN A 96 -4.12 1.75 7.48
CA ASN A 96 -3.64 0.41 7.19
C ASN A 96 -2.11 0.39 7.00
N PHE A 97 -1.54 1.33 6.25
CA PHE A 97 -0.08 1.41 6.06
C PHE A 97 0.66 1.70 7.37
N LEU A 98 0.15 2.63 8.17
CA LEU A 98 0.70 2.96 9.49
C LEU A 98 0.70 1.72 10.41
N ASN A 99 -0.35 0.91 10.37
CA ASN A 99 -0.41 -0.34 11.13
C ASN A 99 0.67 -1.35 10.68
N LEU A 100 0.96 -1.43 9.37
CA LEU A 100 2.04 -2.29 8.87
C LEU A 100 3.41 -1.81 9.34
N VAL A 101 3.66 -0.49 9.33
CA VAL A 101 4.91 0.06 9.86
C VAL A 101 5.03 -0.23 11.36
N GLN A 102 3.96 -0.09 12.14
CA GLN A 102 3.98 -0.42 13.56
C GLN A 102 4.24 -1.91 13.82
N THR A 103 3.73 -2.79 12.97
CA THR A 103 3.82 -4.24 13.16
C THR A 103 5.13 -4.83 12.62
N TYR A 104 5.62 -4.33 11.48
CA TYR A 104 6.74 -4.91 10.73
C TYR A 104 7.92 -3.96 10.53
N GLY A 105 7.85 -2.73 11.04
CA GLY A 105 8.86 -1.69 10.90
C GLY A 105 8.90 -0.99 9.54
N HIS A 106 8.17 -1.50 8.54
CA HIS A 106 8.11 -0.95 7.19
C HIS A 106 6.84 -1.40 6.45
N VAL A 107 6.52 -0.74 5.34
CA VAL A 107 5.43 -1.18 4.47
C VAL A 107 5.95 -2.25 3.49
N PRO A 108 5.45 -3.50 3.54
CA PRO A 108 5.84 -4.53 2.58
C PRO A 108 5.31 -4.18 1.17
N ASN A 109 5.93 -4.76 0.14
CA ASN A 109 5.55 -4.55 -1.27
C ASN A 109 4.05 -4.74 -1.52
N GLY A 110 3.47 -5.79 -0.93
CA GLY A 110 2.03 -5.96 -0.85
C GLY A 110 1.64 -6.63 0.45
N ALA A 111 0.35 -6.63 0.75
CA ALA A 111 -0.23 -7.14 2.00
C ALA A 111 -0.21 -8.67 2.11
N ARG A 112 0.95 -9.31 1.89
CA ARG A 112 1.12 -10.76 2.05
C ARG A 112 2.37 -11.13 2.81
N VAL A 113 2.30 -12.20 3.58
CA VAL A 113 3.37 -12.66 4.49
C VAL A 113 4.69 -12.91 3.76
N TYR A 114 4.65 -13.44 2.53
CA TYR A 114 5.86 -13.67 1.73
C TYR A 114 6.48 -12.39 1.13
N TYR A 115 5.82 -11.23 1.24
CA TYR A 115 6.37 -9.93 0.86
C TYR A 115 7.03 -9.18 2.03
N LEU A 116 7.00 -9.70 3.25
CA LEU A 116 7.56 -9.04 4.44
C LEU A 116 9.08 -8.76 4.35
N GLN A 117 9.80 -9.42 3.45
CA GLN A 117 11.24 -9.17 3.25
C GLN A 117 11.53 -8.16 2.13
N ARG A 118 10.49 -7.65 1.46
CA ARG A 118 10.59 -6.79 0.28
C ARG A 118 9.75 -5.54 0.51
N SER A 119 10.40 -4.38 0.48
CA SER A 119 9.71 -3.09 0.47
C SER A 119 9.74 -2.47 -0.92
N GLN A 120 8.84 -1.53 -1.16
CA GLN A 120 8.84 -0.60 -2.29
C GLN A 120 9.31 0.79 -1.84
N PRO A 121 9.60 1.74 -2.75
CA PRO A 121 10.02 3.09 -2.37
C PRO A 121 9.20 3.65 -1.20
N PRO A 122 9.81 4.26 -0.17
CA PRO A 122 9.09 4.83 0.96
C PRO A 122 8.28 6.04 0.48
N LEU A 123 6.99 5.84 0.24
CA LEU A 123 6.07 6.85 -0.25
C LEU A 123 5.07 7.29 0.82
N LEU A 124 5.06 6.70 2.02
CA LEU A 124 4.05 6.97 3.05
C LEU A 124 4.09 8.43 3.52
N THR A 125 5.28 9.01 3.68
CA THR A 125 5.42 10.44 4.02
C THR A 125 4.85 11.34 2.92
N LEU A 126 5.06 10.99 1.66
CA LEU A 126 4.47 11.72 0.52
C LEU A 126 2.95 11.54 0.47
N MET A 127 2.46 10.31 0.68
CA MET A 127 1.04 10.01 0.77
C MET A 127 0.35 10.81 1.89
N MET A 128 0.99 10.92 3.05
CA MET A 128 0.49 11.72 4.17
C MET A 128 0.49 13.21 3.83
N ASP A 129 1.55 13.73 3.24
CA ASP A 129 1.65 15.13 2.81
C ASP A 129 0.51 15.51 1.85
N ARG A 130 0.24 14.66 0.86
CA ARG A 130 -0.87 14.86 -0.10
C ARG A 130 -2.23 14.84 0.57
N TYR A 131 -2.46 13.91 1.51
CA TYR A 131 -3.70 13.83 2.27
C TYR A 131 -3.92 15.07 3.16
N VAL A 132 -2.89 15.48 3.90
CA VAL A 132 -2.95 16.63 4.81
C VAL A 132 -3.13 17.93 4.04
N THR A 133 -2.42 18.09 2.92
CA THR A 133 -2.58 19.26 2.03
C THR A 133 -4.00 19.38 1.50
N HIS A 134 -4.67 18.25 1.23
CA HIS A 134 -6.04 18.25 0.73
C HIS A 134 -7.10 18.48 1.83
N THR A 135 -6.89 17.94 3.04
CA THR A 135 -7.91 17.91 4.10
C THR A 135 -7.68 18.89 5.24
N ASN A 136 -6.47 19.45 5.36
CA ASN A 136 -5.98 20.18 6.54
C ASN A 136 -6.07 19.39 7.86
N ASP A 137 -6.08 18.05 7.82
CA ASP A 137 -6.12 17.21 9.02
C ASP A 137 -4.72 17.12 9.70
N ILE A 138 -4.32 18.21 10.34
CA ILE A 138 -3.03 18.32 11.05
C ILE A 138 -3.00 17.43 12.31
N ALA A 139 -4.16 17.15 12.91
CA ALA A 139 -4.23 16.26 14.07
C ALA A 139 -3.80 14.84 13.68
N PHE A 140 -4.31 14.32 12.56
CA PHE A 140 -3.91 13.02 12.05
C PHE A 140 -2.41 12.94 11.74
N LEU A 141 -1.82 14.00 11.18
CA LEU A 141 -0.37 14.06 10.97
C LEU A 141 0.39 14.00 12.30
N ARG A 142 -0.01 14.82 13.28
CA ARG A 142 0.64 14.91 14.59
C ARG A 142 0.63 13.57 15.32
N ASP A 143 -0.48 12.84 15.26
CA ASP A 143 -0.63 11.55 15.95
C ASP A 143 0.23 10.45 15.31
N ASN A 144 0.59 10.59 14.03
CA ASN A 144 1.25 9.54 13.25
C ASN A 144 2.69 9.88 12.83
N ILE A 145 3.17 11.10 13.09
CA ILE A 145 4.52 11.55 12.69
C ILE A 145 5.64 10.62 13.20
N GLY A 146 5.48 10.07 14.42
CA GLY A 146 6.43 9.11 14.97
C GLY A 146 6.47 7.81 14.17
N THR A 147 5.32 7.32 13.68
CA THR A 147 5.26 6.12 12.85
C THR A 147 5.86 6.38 11.46
N LEU A 148 5.69 7.57 10.90
CA LEU A 148 6.35 7.97 9.64
C LEU A 148 7.87 8.01 9.79
N ALA A 149 8.37 8.52 10.93
CA ALA A 149 9.79 8.53 11.25
C ALA A 149 10.35 7.10 11.34
N LEU A 150 9.63 6.17 11.98
CA LEU A 150 10.05 4.76 12.06
C LEU A 150 10.28 4.11 10.69
N GLU A 151 9.44 4.42 9.70
CA GLU A 151 9.67 3.89 8.34
C GLU A 151 10.95 4.47 7.73
N LEU A 152 11.20 5.78 7.89
CA LEU A 152 12.43 6.42 7.40
C LEU A 152 13.68 5.88 8.10
N ASP A 153 13.60 5.62 9.40
CA ASP A 153 14.67 5.02 10.19
C ASP A 153 14.98 3.60 9.68
N PHE A 154 13.94 2.79 9.38
CA PHE A 154 14.13 1.47 8.77
C PHE A 154 14.95 1.54 7.48
N TRP A 155 14.64 2.49 6.59
CA TRP A 155 15.39 2.67 5.34
C TRP A 155 16.82 3.14 5.59
N THR A 156 17.00 4.08 6.52
CA THR A 156 18.30 4.63 6.86
C THR A 156 19.21 3.60 7.52
N GLU A 157 18.69 2.69 8.34
CA GLU A 157 19.48 1.68 9.05
C GLU A 157 19.70 0.40 8.23
N ASN A 158 18.66 -0.10 7.57
CA ASN A 158 18.67 -1.45 6.99
C ASN A 158 18.92 -1.47 5.48
N ARG A 159 18.90 -0.30 4.82
CA ARG A 159 19.00 -0.18 3.35
C ARG A 159 20.03 0.85 2.89
N ASN A 160 20.90 1.33 3.77
CA ASN A 160 22.02 2.18 3.39
C ASN A 160 23.21 1.37 2.84
N ILE A 161 23.98 1.98 1.96
CA ILE A 161 25.30 1.55 1.53
C ILE A 161 26.25 2.75 1.54
N SER A 162 27.50 2.54 1.93
CA SER A 162 28.55 3.54 1.76
C SER A 162 29.21 3.36 0.41
N VAL A 163 29.13 4.38 -0.45
CA VAL A 163 29.74 4.41 -1.77
C VAL A 163 30.86 5.44 -1.77
N SER A 164 32.08 4.99 -2.03
CA SER A 164 33.24 5.86 -2.14
C SER A 164 33.46 6.29 -3.59
N LEU A 165 33.54 7.60 -3.83
CA LEU A 165 33.89 8.17 -5.13
C LEU A 165 35.07 9.13 -4.93
N GLY A 166 36.27 8.68 -5.30
CA GLY A 166 37.51 9.38 -5.00
C GLY A 166 37.81 9.37 -3.49
N GLU A 167 38.12 10.54 -2.93
CA GLU A 167 38.36 10.73 -1.48
C GLU A 167 37.07 10.95 -0.67
N LYS A 168 35.90 11.00 -1.31
CA LYS A 168 34.61 11.27 -0.64
C LYS A 168 33.81 9.99 -0.49
N SER A 169 33.26 9.78 0.71
CA SER A 169 32.31 8.73 1.01
C SER A 169 30.90 9.29 1.07
N TYR A 170 29.97 8.65 0.38
CA TYR A 170 28.55 9.01 0.36
C TYR A 170 27.71 7.86 0.90
N VAL A 171 26.77 8.15 1.78
CA VAL A 171 25.78 7.19 2.25
C VAL A 171 24.55 7.30 1.35
N LEU A 172 24.18 6.20 0.70
CA LEU A 172 23.05 6.13 -0.23
C LEU A 172 22.14 4.98 0.12
N ASN A 173 20.84 5.11 -0.16
CA ASN A 173 19.89 4.02 0.00
C ASN A 173 19.85 3.11 -1.23
N ARG A 174 19.80 1.80 -1.00
CA ARG A 174 19.75 0.76 -2.04
C ARG A 174 18.57 -0.17 -1.79
N TYR A 175 17.84 -0.50 -2.86
CA TYR A 175 16.91 -1.63 -2.84
C TYR A 175 17.67 -2.95 -2.65
N TYR A 176 17.47 -3.57 -1.50
CA TYR A 176 18.08 -4.82 -1.12
C TYR A 176 17.05 -5.77 -0.52
N VAL A 177 17.17 -7.06 -0.84
CA VAL A 177 16.32 -8.13 -0.30
C VAL A 177 17.27 -9.19 0.28
N PRO A 178 17.17 -9.54 1.57
CA PRO A 178 18.09 -10.47 2.22
C PRO A 178 17.86 -11.94 1.83
N TYR A 179 17.16 -12.22 0.73
CA TYR A 179 16.76 -13.57 0.30
C TYR A 179 17.40 -13.94 -1.04
N GLY A 180 18.22 -14.99 -1.04
CA GLY A 180 18.95 -15.50 -2.21
C GLY A 180 18.22 -16.56 -3.05
N GLY A 181 17.03 -17.01 -2.63
CA GLY A 181 16.25 -18.02 -3.34
C GLY A 181 15.27 -17.46 -4.38
N PRO A 182 14.70 -18.30 -5.26
CA PRO A 182 13.65 -17.88 -6.19
C PRO A 182 12.42 -17.36 -5.43
N SER A 183 11.79 -16.30 -5.93
CA SER A 183 10.54 -15.78 -5.38
C SER A 183 9.46 -16.85 -5.41
N CYS A 184 8.68 -17.01 -4.32
CA CYS A 184 7.58 -17.98 -4.26
C CYS A 184 6.57 -17.81 -5.42
N LEU A 185 6.39 -16.59 -5.95
CA LEU A 185 5.57 -16.34 -7.14
C LEU A 185 6.21 -16.87 -8.44
N LYS A 186 7.54 -16.85 -8.54
CA LYS A 186 8.27 -17.34 -9.73
C LYS A 186 8.53 -18.84 -9.69
N ALA A 187 8.46 -19.47 -8.51
CA ALA A 187 8.68 -20.90 -8.35
C ALA A 187 7.58 -21.77 -9.01
N VAL A 188 6.41 -21.20 -9.34
CA VAL A 188 5.26 -21.97 -9.85
C VAL A 188 5.29 -22.18 -11.37
N HIS A 189 6.18 -21.50 -12.13
CA HIS A 189 6.20 -21.58 -13.60
C HIS A 189 7.50 -22.19 -14.16
N GLY A 190 8.22 -22.99 -13.38
CA GLY A 190 9.52 -23.55 -13.73
C GLY A 190 9.59 -25.07 -13.73
N GLY A 191 8.53 -25.77 -14.16
CA GLY A 191 8.55 -27.22 -14.29
C GLY A 191 7.51 -27.71 -15.30
N GLY A 192 7.99 -28.24 -16.44
CA GLY A 192 7.19 -28.87 -17.50
C GLY A 192 7.54 -28.32 -18.87
#